data_AF-B9Y2Z5-F1
#
_entry.id   AF-B9Y2Z5-F1
#
_cell.length_a   1.000
_cell.length_b   1.000
_cell.length_c   1.000
_cell.angle_alpha   90.00
_cell.angle_beta   90.00
_cell.angle_gamma   90.00
#
_symmetry.space_group_name_H-M   'P 1'
#
loop_
_entity.id
_entity.type
_entity.pdbx_description
1 polymer ?
#
loop_
_entity_poly.entity_id
_entity_poly.type
_entity_poly.pdbx_seq_one_letter_code
_entity_poly.pdbx_strand_id
1 'polypeptide(L)'
;METNNRWYVRRKDGKKDGSFSDAELAALISKGIVEPEDEIWTVKMADWMVLKDSIYSFYLPHEETPFILEDTEEELKVEAEALRDSEL
;
A
#
# COMPACT_ATOMS: atom_id res chain seq x y z
N MET A 1 2.23 -23.96 -3.60
CA MET A 1 3.54 -24.19 -2.95
C MET A 1 3.44 -23.58 -1.57
N GLU A 2 3.31 -24.41 -0.54
CA GLU A 2 3.18 -23.94 0.83
C GLU A 2 4.58 -23.70 1.37
N THR A 3 5.09 -22.48 1.16
CA THR A 3 6.36 -22.08 1.75
C THR A 3 6.14 -21.98 3.26
N ASN A 4 6.56 -23.01 4.00
CA ASN A 4 6.65 -23.03 5.47
C ASN A 4 7.70 -22.02 5.99
N ASN A 5 7.79 -20.85 5.37
CA ASN A 5 8.63 -19.76 5.77
C ASN A 5 7.93 -19.03 6.91
N ARG A 6 8.56 -19.06 8.08
CA ARG A 6 8.12 -18.31 9.26
C ARG A 6 8.79 -16.95 9.26
N TRP A 7 7.98 -15.91 9.33
CA TRP A 7 8.40 -14.53 9.41
C TRP A 7 8.27 -14.01 10.85
N TYR A 8 9.21 -13.16 11.21
CA TYR A 8 9.31 -12.48 12.50
C TYR A 8 9.44 -11.00 12.22
N VAL A 9 8.75 -10.19 13.01
CA VAL A 9 8.71 -8.73 12.91
C VAL A 9 9.22 -8.16 14.22
N ARG A 10 10.13 -7.20 14.14
CA ARG A 10 10.62 -6.44 15.27
C ARG A 10 10.16 -5.00 15.11
N ARG A 11 9.31 -4.59 16.05
CA ARG A 11 8.75 -3.25 16.09
C ARG A 11 9.70 -2.25 16.72
N LYS A 12 9.52 -0.96 16.44
CA LYS A 12 10.24 0.16 17.12
C LYS A 12 10.20 0.09 18.65
N ASP A 13 9.12 -0.44 19.23
CA ASP A 13 8.98 -0.66 20.68
C ASP A 13 9.94 -1.73 21.24
N GLY A 14 10.72 -2.40 20.37
CA GLY A 14 11.61 -3.50 20.72
C GLY A 14 10.90 -4.85 20.87
N LYS A 15 9.56 -4.86 20.77
CA LYS A 15 8.76 -6.07 20.79
C LYS A 15 8.94 -6.85 19.51
N LYS A 16 9.25 -8.14 19.66
CA LYS A 16 9.34 -9.12 18.57
C LYS A 16 8.07 -9.95 18.58
N ASP A 17 7.29 -9.83 17.51
CA ASP A 17 6.15 -10.69 17.24
C ASP A 17 6.52 -11.58 16.06
N GLY A 18 6.09 -12.84 16.05
CA GLY A 18 6.56 -13.71 14.99
C GLY A 18 5.94 -15.09 14.93
N SER A 19 6.47 -15.87 13.99
CA SER A 19 5.86 -17.09 13.45
C SER A 19 4.67 -16.82 12.53
N PHE A 20 4.75 -15.73 11.76
CA PHE A 20 3.75 -15.42 10.73
C PHE A 20 4.05 -16.17 9.45
N SER A 21 2.99 -16.57 8.76
CA SER A 21 3.06 -17.03 7.37
C SER A 21 3.21 -15.83 6.42
N ASP A 22 3.58 -16.08 5.17
CA ASP A 22 3.69 -15.04 4.13
C ASP A 22 2.41 -14.18 4.01
N ALA A 23 1.25 -14.87 3.94
CA ALA A 23 -0.06 -14.23 3.84
C ALA A 23 -0.42 -13.43 5.10
N GLU A 24 -0.04 -13.92 6.28
CA GLU A 24 -0.28 -13.22 7.54
C GLU A 24 0.58 -11.96 7.63
N LEU A 25 1.87 -12.06 7.28
CA LEU A 25 2.77 -10.92 7.23
C LEU A 25 2.22 -9.86 6.27
N ALA A 26 1.86 -10.23 5.04
CA ALA A 26 1.26 -9.31 4.07
C ALA A 26 -0.02 -8.64 4.61
N ALA A 27 -0.90 -9.40 5.28
CA ALA A 27 -2.10 -8.85 5.88
C ALA A 27 -1.80 -7.87 7.04
N LEU A 28 -0.77 -8.12 7.84
CA LEU A 28 -0.36 -7.22 8.92
C LEU A 28 0.21 -5.90 8.37
N ILE A 29 1.00 -5.97 7.30
CA ILE A 29 1.56 -4.79 6.62
C ILE A 29 0.45 -3.96 6.00
N SER A 30 -0.46 -4.60 5.25
CA SER A 30 -1.59 -3.92 4.61
C SER A 30 -2.54 -3.27 5.63
N LYS A 31 -2.68 -3.85 6.82
CA LYS A 31 -3.44 -3.26 7.94
C LYS A 31 -2.72 -2.09 8.63
N GLY A 32 -1.47 -1.80 8.28
CA GLY A 32 -0.64 -0.80 8.96
C GLY A 32 -0.24 -1.20 10.39
N ILE A 33 -0.28 -2.51 10.72
CA ILE A 33 0.19 -3.01 12.01
C ILE A 33 1.72 -3.08 12.05
N VAL A 34 2.33 -3.34 10.89
CA VAL A 34 3.77 -3.31 10.69
C VAL A 34 4.11 -2.10 9.85
N GLU A 35 4.99 -1.27 10.39
CA GLU A 35 5.42 -0.03 9.77
C GLU A 35 6.57 -0.29 8.78
N PRO A 36 6.77 0.59 7.78
CA PRO A 36 7.89 0.48 6.83
C PRO A 36 9.27 0.53 7.49
N GLU A 37 9.35 1.13 8.67
CA GLU A 37 10.58 1.24 9.47
C GLU A 37 10.84 0.02 10.35
N ASP A 38 9.87 -0.89 10.49
CA ASP A 38 10.04 -2.11 11.26
C ASP A 38 10.97 -3.08 10.56
N GLU A 39 11.62 -3.94 11.34
CA GLU A 39 12.56 -4.93 10.82
C GLU A 39 11.85 -6.28 10.71
N ILE A 40 12.00 -6.95 9.58
CA ILE A 40 11.52 -8.30 9.33
C ILE A 40 12.67 -9.28 9.24
N TRP A 41 12.44 -10.51 9.67
CA TRP A 41 13.43 -11.58 9.62
C TRP A 41 12.77 -12.93 9.39
N THR A 42 13.47 -13.82 8.69
CA THR A 42 13.08 -15.22 8.54
C THR A 42 14.29 -16.12 8.77
N VAL A 43 14.06 -17.38 9.13
CA VAL A 43 15.11 -18.38 9.39
C VAL A 43 16.09 -18.61 8.22
N LYS A 44 15.72 -18.19 7.02
CA LYS A 44 16.56 -18.25 5.82
C LYS A 44 17.48 -17.02 5.65
N MET A 45 17.31 -15.98 6.46
CA MET A 45 18.10 -14.75 6.42
C MET A 45 19.17 -14.75 7.51
N ALA A 46 20.32 -14.18 7.18
CA ALA A 46 21.43 -14.04 8.12
C ALA A 46 21.17 -12.95 9.18
N ASP A 47 20.53 -11.85 8.79
CA ASP A 47 20.28 -10.69 9.65
C ASP A 47 18.89 -10.07 9.38
N TRP A 48 18.43 -9.23 10.30
CA TRP A 48 17.16 -8.51 10.20
C TRP A 48 17.22 -7.51 9.04
N MET A 49 16.10 -7.36 8.33
CA MET A 49 16.00 -6.49 7.17
C MET A 49 14.87 -5.50 7.38
N VAL A 50 15.09 -4.23 7.07
CA VAL A 50 14.03 -3.22 7.16
C VAL A 50 12.92 -3.54 6.16
N LEU A 51 11.67 -3.46 6.59
CA LEU A 51 10.52 -3.87 5.79
C LEU A 51 10.46 -3.12 4.45
N LYS A 52 10.69 -1.81 4.46
CA LYS A 52 10.73 -0.98 3.24
C LYS A 52 11.80 -1.40 2.23
N ASP A 53 12.87 -2.06 2.68
CA ASP A 53 13.97 -2.55 1.83
C ASP A 53 13.70 -3.96 1.28
N SER A 54 12.64 -4.61 1.78
CA SER A 54 12.26 -5.95 1.39
C SER A 54 11.21 -5.97 0.27
N ILE A 55 10.98 -7.16 -0.31
CA ILE A 55 9.91 -7.41 -1.28
C ILE A 55 8.50 -7.10 -0.74
N TYR A 56 8.34 -7.04 0.59
CA TYR A 56 7.05 -6.74 1.21
C TYR A 56 6.71 -5.26 1.26
N SER A 57 7.63 -4.38 0.85
CA SER A 57 7.32 -2.95 0.72
C SER A 57 6.17 -2.70 -0.26
N PHE A 58 5.91 -3.64 -1.18
CA PHE A 58 4.75 -3.61 -2.07
C PHE A 58 3.41 -3.62 -1.32
N TYR A 59 3.34 -4.29 -0.17
CA TYR A 59 2.11 -4.39 0.63
C TYR A 59 1.93 -3.25 1.61
N LEU A 60 2.92 -2.35 1.71
CA LEU A 60 2.75 -1.14 2.51
C LEU A 60 1.52 -0.40 2.02
N PRO A 61 0.69 0.14 2.94
CA PRO A 61 -0.39 1.02 2.53
C PRO A 61 0.28 2.21 1.84
N HIS A 62 0.26 2.22 0.51
CA HIS A 62 0.55 3.42 -0.25
C HIS A 62 -0.52 4.39 0.23
N GLU A 63 -0.12 5.57 0.72
CA GLU A 63 -1.06 6.67 0.80
C GLU A 63 -1.55 6.85 -0.62
N GLU A 64 -2.69 6.24 -0.94
CA GLU A 64 -3.54 6.65 -2.02
C GLU A 64 -3.90 8.09 -1.66
N THR A 65 -3.02 9.03 -2.05
CA THR A 65 -3.50 10.35 -2.46
C THR A 65 -4.71 10.01 -3.32
N PRO A 66 -5.93 10.33 -2.88
CA PRO A 66 -7.12 9.97 -3.64
C PRO A 66 -6.82 10.43 -5.05
N PHE A 67 -6.75 9.49 -5.97
CA PHE A 67 -6.62 9.81 -7.39
C PHE A 67 -7.99 10.38 -7.72
N ILE A 68 -8.19 11.65 -7.36
CA ILE A 68 -9.27 12.45 -7.89
C ILE A 68 -8.96 12.44 -9.38
N LEU A 69 -9.67 11.59 -10.12
CA LEU A 69 -9.79 11.73 -11.55
C LEU A 69 -10.54 13.05 -11.78
N GLU A 70 -9.86 14.17 -11.53
CA GLU A 70 -10.30 15.52 -11.85
C GLU A 70 -10.01 15.81 -13.33
N ASP A 71 -10.35 14.84 -14.18
CA ASP A 71 -10.20 14.97 -15.62
C ASP A 71 -11.25 14.08 -16.31
N THR A 72 -12.53 14.35 -16.05
CA THR A 72 -13.64 13.92 -16.94
C THR A 72 -14.97 14.65 -16.71
N GLU A 73 -14.97 15.91 -16.24
CA GLU A 73 -16.23 16.66 -16.02
C GLU A 73 -16.27 18.07 -16.62
N GLU A 74 -15.38 18.41 -17.57
CA GLU A 74 -15.38 19.72 -18.25
C GLU A 74 -15.59 19.66 -19.78
N GLU A 75 -16.23 18.62 -20.33
CA GLU A 75 -16.52 18.53 -21.78
C GLU A 75 -18.01 18.58 -22.15
N LEU A 76 -18.91 19.09 -21.30
CA LEU A 76 -20.34 19.17 -21.66
C LEU A 76 -21.03 20.53 -21.50
N LYS A 77 -20.30 21.61 -21.18
CA LYS A 77 -20.91 22.93 -20.94
C LYS A 77 -20.85 23.90 -22.12
N VAL A 78 -20.11 23.58 -23.18
CA VAL A 78 -19.93 24.47 -24.35
C VAL A 78 -21.09 24.39 -25.36
N GLU A 79 -21.92 23.33 -25.34
CA GLU A 79 -22.98 23.16 -26.34
C GLU A 79 -24.29 23.91 -26.04
N ALA A 80 -24.45 24.50 -24.84
CA ALA A 80 -25.69 25.20 -24.47
C ALA A 80 -25.74 26.68 -24.87
N GLU A 81 -24.64 27.26 -25.36
CA GLU A 81 -24.57 28.69 -25.74
C GLU A 81 -24.80 28.95 -27.23
N ALA A 82 -24.84 27.93 -28.09
CA ALA A 82 -25.07 28.10 -29.53
C ALA A 82 -26.55 28.26 -29.94
N LEU A 83 -27.50 28.12 -29.00
CA LEU A 83 -28.95 28.19 -29.29
C LEU A 83 -29.60 29.55 -28.94
N ARG A 84 -28.83 30.54 -28.48
CA ARG A 84 -29.39 31.86 -28.09
C ARG A 84 -29.17 33.00 -29.08
N ASP A 85 -28.33 32.82 -30.10
CA ASP A 85 -28.09 33.83 -31.16
C ASP A 85 -28.88 33.59 -32.45
N SER A 86 -29.84 32.65 -32.46
CA SER A 86 -30.69 32.39 -33.65
C SER A 86 -32.10 32.97 -33.55
N GLU A 87 -32.36 33.88 -32.60
CA GLU A 87 -33.61 34.66 -32.53
C GLU A 87 -33.37 36.19 -32.53
N LEU A 88 -32.57 36.69 -33.48
CA LEU A 88 -32.65 38.09 -33.90
C LEU A 88 -32.53 38.27 -35.42
#